data_AF-A0A0Q9EZF2-F1
#
_entry.id   AF-A0A0Q9EZF2-F1
#
_cell.length_a   1.000
_cell.length_b   1.000
_cell.length_c   1.000
_cell.angle_alpha   90.00
_cell.angle_beta   90.00
_cell.angle_gamma   90.00
#
_symmetry.space_group_name_H-M   'P 1'
#
loop_
_entity.id
_entity.type
_entity.pdbx_description
1 polymer ?
#
loop_
_entity_poly.entity_id
_entity_poly.type
_entity_poly.pdbx_seq_one_letter_code
_entity_poly.pdbx_strand_id
1 'polypeptide(L)'
;MDAETLRFLITIVGATATFCWGLWTWRTARRDQLQAQRQEGERLAEARRIEATRPFLEKQLELYAEAARVCARIASAHDGADAVARFWELYWGELALVENREVEAKMVQFGQALQYMPEDRSELRHRALELAAACRASLARSWGVDAWVAPDLASERSGPPKRA
;
A
#
# COMPACT_ATOMS: atom_id res chain seq x y z
N MET A 1 -68.18 36.75 2.30
CA MET A 1 -66.75 36.77 1.95
C MET A 1 -66.65 37.41 0.59
N ASP A 2 -65.83 38.43 0.49
CA ASP A 2 -65.87 39.46 -0.54
C ASP A 2 -64.71 39.20 -1.49
N ALA A 3 -64.88 39.52 -2.77
CA ALA A 3 -63.88 39.16 -3.79
C ALA A 3 -62.48 39.74 -3.49
N GLU A 4 -62.43 40.86 -2.75
CA GLU A 4 -61.22 41.54 -2.34
C GLU A 4 -60.48 40.81 -1.20
N THR A 5 -61.22 40.36 -0.17
CA THR A 5 -60.65 39.56 0.93
C THR A 5 -60.13 38.20 0.45
N LEU A 6 -60.79 37.59 -0.54
CA LEU A 6 -60.31 36.36 -1.19
C LEU A 6 -58.98 36.56 -1.94
N ARG A 7 -58.83 37.67 -2.70
CA ARG A 7 -57.59 37.99 -3.43
C ARG A 7 -56.42 38.21 -2.46
N PHE A 8 -56.67 38.91 -1.35
CA PHE A 8 -55.65 39.16 -0.34
C PHE A 8 -55.17 37.86 0.34
N LEU A 9 -56.11 36.97 0.70
CA LEU A 9 -55.79 35.66 1.29
C LEU A 9 -54.94 34.78 0.36
N ILE A 10 -55.28 34.72 -0.93
CA ILE A 10 -54.50 33.94 -1.93
C ILE A 10 -53.05 34.45 -2.01
N THR A 11 -52.85 35.77 -1.95
CA THR A 11 -51.53 36.38 -2.06
C THR A 11 -50.66 36.04 -0.84
N ILE A 12 -51.24 36.11 0.36
CA ILE A 12 -50.57 35.74 1.61
C ILE A 12 -50.20 34.26 1.62
N VAL A 13 -51.12 33.38 1.22
CA VAL A 13 -50.87 31.93 1.16
C VAL A 13 -49.77 31.59 0.15
N GLY A 14 -49.76 32.24 -1.02
CA GLY A 14 -48.68 32.06 -2.01
C GLY A 14 -47.31 32.52 -1.50
N ALA A 15 -47.25 33.66 -0.82
CA ALA A 15 -46.01 34.17 -0.24
C ALA A 15 -45.49 33.27 0.90
N THR A 16 -46.37 32.77 1.76
CA THR A 16 -45.97 31.85 2.84
C THR A 16 -45.52 30.49 2.30
N ALA A 17 -46.19 29.96 1.27
CA ALA A 17 -45.78 28.71 0.65
C ALA A 17 -44.38 28.79 0.02
N THR A 18 -44.08 29.86 -0.72
CA THR A 18 -42.75 30.06 -1.32
C THR A 18 -41.66 30.27 -0.27
N PHE A 19 -41.96 31.00 0.81
CA PHE A 19 -41.04 31.18 1.93
C PHE A 19 -40.74 29.86 2.66
N CYS A 20 -41.76 29.07 2.99
CA CYS A 20 -41.60 27.76 3.62
C CYS A 20 -40.81 26.79 2.72
N TRP A 21 -41.08 26.79 1.41
CA TRP A 21 -40.31 26.01 0.42
C TRP A 21 -38.84 26.43 0.39
N GLY A 22 -38.56 27.73 0.38
CA GLY A 22 -37.19 28.26 0.43
C GLY A 22 -36.43 27.84 1.69
N LEU A 23 -37.07 27.91 2.86
CA LEU A 23 -36.46 27.45 4.13
C LEU A 23 -36.21 25.94 4.14
N TRP A 24 -37.14 25.15 3.59
CA TRP A 24 -36.98 23.71 3.49
C TRP A 24 -35.83 23.34 2.55
N THR A 25 -35.78 23.92 1.35
CA THR A 25 -34.71 23.69 0.37
C THR A 25 -33.34 24.18 0.86
N TRP A 26 -33.27 25.33 1.54
CA TRP A 26 -32.04 25.80 2.17
C TRP A 26 -31.56 24.84 3.25
N ARG A 27 -32.48 24.33 4.09
CA ARG A 27 -32.15 23.38 5.15
C ARG A 27 -31.70 22.02 4.61
N THR A 28 -32.27 21.54 3.51
CA THR A 28 -31.84 20.29 2.85
C THR A 28 -30.49 20.49 2.16
N ALA A 29 -30.34 21.54 1.34
CA ALA A 29 -29.08 21.83 0.65
C ALA A 29 -27.90 22.05 1.63
N ARG A 30 -28.13 22.70 2.77
CA ARG A 30 -27.12 22.86 3.84
C ARG A 30 -26.66 21.51 4.43
N ARG A 31 -27.55 20.53 4.55
CA ARG A 31 -27.20 19.19 5.06
C ARG A 31 -26.36 18.43 4.05
N ASP A 32 -26.76 18.48 2.78
CA ASP A 32 -26.08 17.78 1.70
C ASP A 32 -24.66 18.33 1.47
N GLN A 33 -24.50 19.67 1.52
CA GLN A 33 -23.20 20.31 1.35
C GLN A 33 -22.20 19.93 2.48
N LEU A 34 -22.69 19.82 3.73
CA LEU A 34 -21.85 19.37 4.85
C LEU A 34 -21.45 17.91 4.71
N GLN A 35 -22.35 17.05 4.23
CA GLN A 35 -22.04 15.64 3.97
C GLN A 35 -21.04 15.48 2.84
N ALA A 36 -21.22 16.23 1.74
CA ALA A 36 -20.29 16.24 0.62
C ALA A 36 -18.88 16.71 1.06
N GLN A 37 -18.80 17.78 1.85
CA GLN A 37 -17.53 18.28 2.38
C GLN A 37 -16.85 17.28 3.32
N ARG A 38 -17.62 16.54 4.14
CA ARG A 38 -17.08 15.46 4.98
C ARG A 38 -16.52 14.32 4.15
N GLN A 39 -17.27 13.84 3.16
CA GLN A 39 -16.81 12.77 2.28
C GLN A 39 -15.59 13.17 1.47
N GLU A 40 -15.54 14.40 0.97
CA GLU A 40 -14.37 14.94 0.28
C GLU A 40 -13.17 15.04 1.23
N GLY A 41 -13.38 15.54 2.46
CA GLY A 41 -12.37 15.57 3.50
C GLY A 41 -11.81 14.18 3.86
N GLU A 42 -12.67 13.18 3.97
CA GLU A 42 -12.30 11.77 4.21
C GLU A 42 -11.49 11.20 3.05
N ARG A 43 -11.93 11.40 1.80
CA ARG A 43 -11.20 10.97 0.60
C ARG A 43 -9.83 11.61 0.49
N LEU A 44 -9.72 12.91 0.78
CA LEU A 44 -8.46 13.65 0.78
C LEU A 44 -7.56 13.20 1.94
N ALA A 45 -8.12 12.87 3.10
CA ALA A 45 -7.36 12.31 4.22
C ALA A 45 -6.80 10.92 3.86
N GLU A 46 -7.59 10.06 3.23
CA GLU A 46 -7.17 8.74 2.80
C GLU A 46 -6.10 8.81 1.70
N ALA A 47 -6.30 9.65 0.69
CA ALA A 47 -5.31 9.88 -0.37
C ALA A 47 -3.97 10.37 0.22
N ARG A 48 -4.00 11.30 1.19
CA ARG A 48 -2.80 11.77 1.90
C ARG A 48 -2.12 10.67 2.71
N ARG A 49 -2.87 9.75 3.33
CA ARG A 49 -2.29 8.61 4.06
C ARG A 49 -1.57 7.65 3.12
N ILE A 50 -2.19 7.33 1.98
CA ILE A 50 -1.58 6.48 0.94
C ILE A 50 -0.29 7.15 0.43
N GLU A 51 -0.36 8.43 0.11
CA GLU A 51 0.80 9.20 -0.36
C GLU A 51 1.91 9.30 0.69
N ALA A 52 1.56 9.52 1.96
CA ALA A 52 2.53 9.57 3.06
C ALA A 52 3.24 8.23 3.32
N THR A 53 2.61 7.11 2.95
CA THR A 53 3.18 5.76 3.10
C THR A 53 4.10 5.38 1.94
N ARG A 54 3.93 6.02 0.78
CA ARG A 54 4.69 5.74 -0.45
C ARG A 54 6.22 5.76 -0.25
N PRO A 55 6.84 6.75 0.41
CA PRO A 55 8.30 6.79 0.57
C PRO A 55 8.85 5.59 1.34
N PHE A 56 8.12 5.11 2.33
CA PHE A 56 8.51 3.92 3.09
C PHE A 56 8.47 2.67 2.19
N LEU A 57 7.39 2.49 1.42
CA LEU A 57 7.23 1.34 0.53
C LEU A 57 8.27 1.32 -0.60
N GLU A 58 8.61 2.48 -1.14
CA GLU A 58 9.67 2.63 -2.14
C GLU A 58 11.03 2.26 -1.55
N LYS A 59 11.38 2.76 -0.36
CA LYS A 59 12.65 2.42 0.29
C LYS A 59 12.70 0.93 0.69
N GLN A 60 11.58 0.35 1.13
CA GLN A 60 11.50 -1.08 1.40
C GLN A 60 11.79 -1.91 0.14
N LEU A 61 11.17 -1.56 -1.00
CA LEU A 61 11.43 -2.24 -2.27
C LEU A 61 12.90 -2.12 -2.71
N GLU A 62 13.46 -0.92 -2.62
CA GLU A 62 14.86 -0.63 -2.97
C GLU A 62 15.82 -1.51 -2.16
N LEU A 63 15.70 -1.47 -0.83
CA LEU A 63 16.60 -2.19 0.07
C LEU A 63 16.45 -3.70 -0.03
N TYR A 64 15.23 -4.19 -0.20
CA TYR A 64 14.99 -5.63 -0.40
C TYR A 64 15.57 -6.13 -1.73
N ALA A 65 15.43 -5.34 -2.80
CA ALA A 65 16.02 -5.67 -4.09
C ALA A 65 17.55 -5.67 -4.04
N GLU A 66 18.13 -4.73 -3.28
CA GLU A 66 19.57 -4.70 -3.05
C GLU A 66 20.05 -5.89 -2.22
N ALA A 67 19.42 -6.19 -1.09
CA ALA A 67 19.77 -7.33 -0.24
C ALA A 67 19.74 -8.65 -1.02
N ALA A 68 18.69 -8.87 -1.83
CA ALA A 68 18.58 -10.03 -2.70
C ALA A 68 19.73 -10.11 -3.73
N ARG A 69 20.09 -8.98 -4.34
CA ARG A 69 21.18 -8.90 -5.32
C ARG A 69 22.55 -9.16 -4.68
N VAL A 70 22.81 -8.56 -3.52
CA VAL A 70 24.06 -8.75 -2.76
C VAL A 70 24.20 -10.21 -2.34
N CYS A 71 23.15 -10.81 -1.77
CA CYS A 71 23.18 -12.22 -1.37
C CYS A 71 23.36 -13.15 -2.57
N ALA A 72 22.71 -12.88 -3.71
CA ALA A 72 22.90 -13.66 -4.94
C ALA A 72 24.32 -13.55 -5.48
N ARG A 73 24.93 -12.35 -5.43
CA ARG A 73 26.32 -12.12 -5.84
C ARG A 73 27.28 -12.89 -4.95
N ILE A 74 27.12 -12.80 -3.63
CA ILE A 74 27.89 -13.60 -2.67
C ILE A 74 27.69 -15.09 -2.94
N ALA A 75 26.46 -15.56 -3.16
CA ALA A 75 26.21 -16.98 -3.39
C ALA A 75 26.81 -17.52 -4.71
N SER A 76 27.06 -16.65 -5.70
CA SER A 76 27.48 -17.04 -7.05
C SER A 76 28.96 -16.86 -7.36
N ALA A 77 29.66 -15.93 -6.70
CA ALA A 77 31.06 -15.59 -7.01
C ALA A 77 32.02 -15.97 -5.87
N HIS A 78 33.20 -16.49 -6.21
CA HIS A 78 34.24 -16.83 -5.22
C HIS A 78 34.92 -15.60 -4.62
N ASP A 79 35.12 -14.56 -5.42
CA ASP A 79 35.63 -13.26 -4.96
C ASP A 79 34.49 -12.25 -4.85
N GLY A 80 34.35 -11.65 -3.66
CA GLY A 80 33.28 -10.71 -3.38
C GLY A 80 33.41 -10.05 -2.01
N ALA A 81 34.62 -9.68 -1.61
CA ALA A 81 34.85 -8.99 -0.32
C ALA A 81 34.02 -7.69 -0.21
N ASP A 82 33.83 -6.99 -1.32
CA ASP A 82 32.95 -5.82 -1.43
C ASP A 82 31.47 -6.18 -1.22
N ALA A 83 31.01 -7.28 -1.83
CA ALA A 83 29.65 -7.77 -1.64
C ALA A 83 29.40 -8.22 -0.20
N VAL A 84 30.38 -8.88 0.44
CA VAL A 84 30.32 -9.28 1.84
C VAL A 84 30.28 -8.06 2.77
N ALA A 85 31.14 -7.06 2.53
CA ALA A 85 31.10 -5.81 3.28
C ALA A 85 29.72 -5.14 3.15
N ARG A 86 29.19 -5.06 1.93
CA ARG A 86 27.87 -4.48 1.66
C ARG A 86 26.73 -5.25 2.33
N PHE A 87 26.81 -6.58 2.38
CA PHE A 87 25.85 -7.39 3.13
C PHE A 87 25.80 -6.99 4.60
N TRP A 88 26.95 -6.82 5.24
CA TRP A 88 27.01 -6.42 6.65
C TRP A 88 26.57 -4.97 6.89
N GLU A 89 26.82 -4.06 5.95
CA GLU A 89 26.27 -2.69 5.99
C GLU A 89 24.74 -2.70 5.95
N LEU A 90 24.14 -3.51 5.07
CA LEU A 90 22.69 -3.67 5.00
C LEU A 90 22.15 -4.27 6.30
N TYR A 91 22.76 -5.36 6.76
CA TYR A 91 22.31 -6.12 7.93
C TYR A 91 22.36 -5.30 9.23
N TRP A 92 23.42 -4.54 9.46
CA TRP A 92 23.57 -3.72 10.67
C TRP A 92 23.06 -2.28 10.50
N GLY A 93 22.57 -1.93 9.32
CA GLY A 93 22.26 -0.55 8.93
C GLY A 93 20.86 -0.39 8.38
N GLU A 94 20.78 0.01 7.11
CA GLU A 94 19.55 0.55 6.53
C GLU A 94 18.41 -0.46 6.37
N LEU A 95 18.71 -1.77 6.27
CA LEU A 95 17.67 -2.80 6.14
C LEU A 95 16.79 -2.88 7.40
N ALA A 96 17.38 -2.63 8.57
CA ALA A 96 16.67 -2.61 9.86
C ALA A 96 15.56 -1.54 9.94
N LEU A 97 15.57 -0.55 9.05
CA LEU A 97 14.53 0.49 8.98
C LEU A 97 13.21 -0.02 8.38
N VAL A 98 13.28 -1.05 7.54
CA VAL A 98 12.16 -1.46 6.67
C VAL A 98 11.82 -2.95 6.76
N GLU A 99 12.71 -3.75 7.33
CA GLU A 99 12.52 -5.19 7.41
C GLU A 99 11.44 -5.60 8.41
N ASN A 100 10.88 -6.78 8.18
CA ASN A 100 10.08 -7.47 9.17
C ASN A 100 10.88 -8.65 9.75
N ARG A 101 10.33 -9.27 10.80
CA ARG A 101 10.95 -10.41 11.48
C ARG A 101 11.32 -11.59 10.57
N GLU A 102 10.58 -11.79 9.48
CA GLU A 102 10.83 -12.88 8.55
C GLU A 102 12.06 -12.60 7.68
N VAL A 103 12.19 -11.37 7.16
CA VAL A 103 13.35 -10.92 6.39
C VAL A 103 14.60 -10.88 7.27
N GLU A 104 14.49 -10.32 8.48
CA GLU A 104 15.57 -10.30 9.49
C GLU A 104 16.10 -11.71 9.75
N ALA A 105 15.19 -12.67 10.03
CA ALA A 105 15.58 -14.06 10.27
C ALA A 105 16.30 -14.70 9.08
N LYS A 106 15.90 -14.38 7.84
CA LYS A 106 16.59 -14.87 6.63
C LYS A 106 17.94 -14.21 6.42
N MET A 107 18.10 -12.93 6.75
CA MET A 107 19.40 -12.26 6.76
C MET A 107 20.35 -12.88 7.78
N VAL A 108 19.88 -13.17 9.00
CA VAL A 108 20.66 -13.89 10.04
C VAL A 108 21.14 -15.24 9.53
N GLN A 109 20.24 -16.04 8.94
CA GLN A 109 20.56 -17.36 8.38
C GLN A 109 21.60 -17.27 7.27
N PHE A 110 21.48 -16.27 6.39
CA PHE A 110 22.48 -16.02 5.35
C PHE A 110 23.84 -15.64 5.94
N GLY A 111 23.88 -14.74 6.93
CA GLY A 111 25.11 -14.32 7.60
C GLY A 111 25.80 -15.47 8.34
N GLN A 112 25.03 -16.37 8.96
CA GLN A 112 25.56 -17.60 9.55
C GLN A 112 26.20 -18.50 8.51
N ALA A 113 25.51 -18.76 7.39
CA ALA A 113 26.07 -19.56 6.29
C ALA A 113 27.34 -18.92 5.69
N LEU A 114 27.43 -17.59 5.69
CA LEU A 114 28.58 -16.85 5.20
C LEU A 114 29.82 -16.99 6.10
N GLN A 115 29.65 -17.04 7.43
CA GLN A 115 30.78 -17.17 8.37
C GLN A 115 31.57 -18.48 8.20
N TYR A 116 30.91 -19.55 7.76
CA TYR A 116 31.56 -20.84 7.57
C TYR A 116 32.20 -21.01 6.18
N MET A 117 32.04 -20.02 5.27
CA MET A 117 32.53 -20.01 3.87
C MET A 117 32.70 -21.41 3.26
N PRO A 118 31.61 -22.17 3.07
CA PRO A 118 31.72 -23.56 2.61
C PRO A 118 32.33 -23.62 1.20
N GLU A 119 33.18 -24.61 0.94
CA GLU A 119 33.68 -24.91 -0.43
C GLU A 119 32.50 -25.12 -1.39
N ASP A 120 31.43 -25.75 -0.91
CA ASP A 120 30.14 -25.83 -1.61
C ASP A 120 29.21 -24.66 -1.24
N ARG A 121 28.99 -23.76 -2.20
CA ARG A 121 28.08 -22.62 -2.07
C ARG A 121 26.59 -22.98 -2.18
N SER A 122 26.22 -24.27 -2.23
CA SER A 122 24.81 -24.71 -2.33
C SER A 122 23.94 -24.12 -1.23
N GLU A 123 24.45 -24.09 0.01
CA GLU A 123 23.76 -23.49 1.15
C GLU A 123 23.55 -21.98 0.98
N LEU A 124 24.59 -21.24 0.57
CA LEU A 124 24.46 -19.79 0.30
C LEU A 124 23.45 -19.50 -0.81
N ARG A 125 23.44 -20.31 -1.87
CA ARG A 125 22.44 -20.18 -2.95
C ARG A 125 21.03 -20.44 -2.43
N HIS A 126 20.85 -21.47 -1.62
CA HIS A 126 19.56 -21.77 -1.00
C HIS A 126 19.10 -20.61 -0.10
N ARG A 127 19.96 -20.12 0.79
CA ARG A 127 19.63 -19.00 1.69
C ARG A 127 19.35 -17.69 0.94
N ALA A 128 20.07 -17.41 -0.15
CA ALA A 128 19.79 -16.25 -1.00
C ALA A 128 18.38 -16.30 -1.61
N LEU A 129 17.95 -17.48 -2.06
CA LEU A 129 16.60 -17.69 -2.59
C LEU A 129 15.53 -17.56 -1.50
N GLU A 130 15.77 -18.11 -0.32
CA GLU A 130 14.85 -17.96 0.83
C GLU A 130 14.68 -16.51 1.25
N LEU A 131 15.78 -15.73 1.29
CA LEU A 131 15.73 -14.30 1.57
C LEU A 131 14.90 -13.55 0.52
N ALA A 132 15.14 -13.80 -0.77
CA ALA A 132 14.38 -13.17 -1.84
C ALA A 132 12.88 -13.50 -1.75
N ALA A 133 12.53 -14.74 -1.39
CA ALA A 133 11.16 -15.15 -1.17
C ALA A 133 10.52 -14.43 0.04
N ALA A 134 11.24 -14.30 1.15
CA ALA A 134 10.78 -13.56 2.34
C ALA A 134 10.58 -12.07 2.04
N CYS A 135 11.49 -11.44 1.29
CA CYS A 135 11.35 -10.06 0.82
C CYS A 135 10.07 -9.88 -0.02
N ARG A 136 9.82 -10.79 -0.97
CA ARG A 136 8.60 -10.76 -1.80
C ARG A 136 7.34 -10.90 -0.95
N ALA A 137 7.32 -11.85 -0.01
CA ALA A 137 6.17 -12.04 0.88
C ALA A 137 5.93 -10.82 1.79
N SER A 138 7.00 -10.19 2.28
CA SER A 138 6.92 -8.96 3.05
C SER A 138 6.35 -7.80 2.23
N LEU A 139 6.84 -7.59 1.00
CA LEU A 139 6.34 -6.54 0.10
C LEU A 139 4.87 -6.74 -0.22
N ALA A 140 4.46 -7.97 -0.52
CA ALA A 140 3.07 -8.31 -0.79
C ALA A 140 2.14 -7.87 0.36
N ARG A 141 2.54 -8.11 1.61
CA ARG A 141 1.79 -7.68 2.81
C ARG A 141 1.79 -6.16 2.96
N SER A 142 2.95 -5.50 2.85
CA SER A 142 3.09 -4.06 3.02
C SER A 142 2.37 -3.24 1.93
N TRP A 143 2.26 -3.80 0.72
CA TRP A 143 1.57 -3.17 -0.41
C TRP A 143 0.09 -3.59 -0.53
N GLY A 144 -0.37 -4.55 0.28
CA GLY A 144 -1.73 -5.08 0.21
C GLY A 144 -2.02 -5.82 -1.10
N VAL A 145 -1.01 -6.48 -1.69
CA VAL A 145 -1.11 -7.16 -2.98
C VAL A 145 -0.88 -8.67 -2.80
N ASP A 146 -1.97 -9.42 -2.69
CA ASP A 146 -1.93 -10.89 -2.58
C ASP A 146 -1.28 -11.57 -3.81
N ALA A 147 -1.37 -10.93 -4.98
CA ALA A 147 -0.82 -11.44 -6.23
C ALA A 147 0.70 -11.66 -6.19
N TRP A 148 1.43 -10.94 -5.33
CA TRP A 148 2.88 -11.09 -5.21
C TRP A 148 3.29 -12.24 -4.28
N VAL A 149 2.37 -12.71 -3.43
CA VAL A 149 2.61 -13.90 -2.58
C VAL A 149 2.67 -15.16 -3.45
N ALA A 150 1.72 -15.30 -4.38
CA ALA A 150 1.57 -16.45 -5.26
C ALA A 150 1.49 -16.01 -6.74
N PRO A 151 2.63 -15.65 -7.36
CA PRO A 151 2.66 -15.10 -8.71
C PRO A 151 2.08 -16.07 -9.76
N ASP A 152 2.25 -17.38 -9.57
CA ASP A 152 1.71 -18.39 -10.48
C ASP A 152 0.17 -18.34 -10.53
N LEU A 153 -0.48 -18.25 -9.37
CA LEU A 153 -1.95 -18.10 -9.28
C LEU A 153 -2.43 -16.78 -9.90
N ALA A 154 -1.64 -15.71 -9.75
CA ALA A 154 -1.95 -14.42 -10.37
C ALA A 154 -1.84 -14.48 -11.91
N SER A 155 -0.86 -15.23 -12.43
CA SER A 155 -0.66 -15.43 -13.87
C SER A 155 -1.75 -16.30 -14.52
N GLU A 156 -2.33 -17.25 -13.78
CA GLU A 156 -3.39 -18.13 -14.30
C GLU A 156 -4.75 -17.41 -14.40
N ARG A 157 -5.03 -16.44 -13.51
CA ARG A 157 -6.28 -15.67 -13.50
C ARG A 157 -6.41 -14.68 -14.67
N SER A 158 -5.31 -14.33 -15.34
CA SER A 158 -5.31 -13.42 -16.49
C SER A 158 -5.47 -14.14 -17.85
N GLY A 159 -5.65 -15.46 -17.85
CA GLY A 159 -6.02 -16.21 -19.06
C GLY A 159 -7.39 -15.81 -19.62
N PRO A 160 -7.60 -15.86 -20.95
CA PRO A 160 -8.88 -15.48 -21.56
C PRO A 160 -10.02 -16.31 -20.97
N PRO A 161 -11.24 -15.74 -20.79
CA PRO A 161 -12.36 -16.47 -20.24
C PRO A 161 -12.60 -17.73 -21.08
N LYS A 162 -12.61 -18.89 -20.43
CA LYS A 162 -13.02 -20.15 -21.08
C LYS A 162 -14.43 -19.93 -21.61
N ARG A 163 -14.56 -19.88 -22.93
CA ARG A 163 -15.87 -19.81 -23.60
C ARG A 163 -16.67 -21.04 -23.16
N ALA A 164 -17.79 -20.80 -22.50
CA ALA A 164 -18.81 -21.80 -22.21
C ALA A 164 -19.51 -22.24 -23.50
#